data_AF-A0A936WK87-F1
#
_entry.id   AF-A0A936WK87-F1
#
_cell.length_a   1.000
_cell.length_b   1.000
_cell.length_c   1.000
_cell.angle_alpha   90.00
_cell.angle_beta   90.00
_cell.angle_gamma   90.00
#
_symmetry.space_group_name_H-M   'P 1'
#
loop_
_entity.id
_entity.type
_entity.pdbx_description
1 polymer ?
#
loop_
_entity_poly.entity_id
_entity_poly.type
_entity_poly.pdbx_seq_one_letter_code
_entity_poly.pdbx_strand_id
1 'polypeptide(L)' 'MPRGVVTPSGAEVWQRGYYEHIIRDDAEYDRIARYIADNQRNWNNDRFNP' A
#
# COMPACT_ATOMS: atom_id res chain seq x y z
N MET A 1 21.50 -11.02 -4.14
CA MET A 1 20.32 -10.24 -3.71
C MET A 1 20.58 -9.71 -2.31
N PRO A 2 20.58 -8.40 -2.06
CA PRO A 2 20.80 -7.89 -0.71
C PRO A 2 19.57 -8.19 0.15
N ARG A 3 19.80 -8.67 1.38
CA ARG A 3 18.75 -8.96 2.36
C ARG A 3 18.02 -7.66 2.72
N GLY A 4 16.70 -7.69 2.70
CA GLY A 4 15.86 -6.56 3.12
C GLY A 4 16.10 -6.19 4.58
N VAL A 5 15.60 -5.01 4.98
CA VAL A 5 15.64 -4.57 6.39
C VAL A 5 14.93 -5.61 7.26
N VAL A 6 15.66 -6.17 8.21
CA VAL A 6 15.14 -7.16 9.18
C VAL A 6 14.85 -6.44 10.48
N THR A 7 13.68 -6.70 11.08
CA THR A 7 13.35 -6.21 12.42
C THR A 7 14.27 -6.84 13.48
N PRO A 8 14.40 -6.26 14.68
CA PRO A 8 15.11 -6.89 15.79
C PRO A 8 14.61 -8.30 16.15
N SER A 9 13.35 -8.64 15.82
CA SER A 9 12.76 -9.97 16.00
C SER A 9 13.04 -10.95 14.86
N GLY A 10 13.80 -10.56 13.83
CA GLY A 10 14.11 -11.43 12.69
C GLY A 10 13.03 -11.47 11.60
N ALA A 11 11.91 -10.77 11.77
CA ALA A 11 10.85 -10.70 10.77
C ALA A 11 11.23 -9.73 9.64
N GLU A 12 10.93 -10.12 8.40
CA GLU A 12 11.01 -9.23 7.24
C GLU A 12 10.03 -8.07 7.42
N VAL A 13 10.53 -6.84 7.32
CA VAL A 13 9.70 -5.61 7.44
C VAL A 13 8.80 -5.43 6.22
N TRP A 14 9.29 -5.85 5.07
CA TRP A 14 8.66 -5.58 3.78
C TRP A 14 7.91 -6.80 3.27
N GLN A 15 6.67 -6.60 2.85
CA GLN A 15 5.99 -7.56 1.99
C GLN A 15 6.69 -7.61 0.63
N ARG A 16 6.66 -8.77 -0.02
CA ARG A 16 7.30 -8.95 -1.33
C ARG A 16 6.45 -8.29 -2.43
N GLY A 17 7.08 -7.40 -3.20
CA GLY A 17 6.42 -6.67 -4.28
C GLY A 17 5.82 -5.34 -3.82
N TYR A 18 5.36 -4.53 -4.77
CA TYR A 18 4.65 -3.29 -4.50
C TYR A 18 3.59 -3.06 -5.58
N TYR A 19 2.52 -2.35 -5.23
CA TYR A 19 1.52 -1.90 -6.20
C TYR A 19 2.05 -0.63 -6.89
N GLU A 20 2.15 -0.66 -8.21
CA GLU A 20 2.47 0.51 -9.02
C GLU A 20 1.27 0.88 -9.89
N HIS A 21 1.03 2.18 -10.04
CA HIS A 21 0.01 2.70 -10.93
C HIS A 21 0.36 4.12 -11.41
N ILE A 22 0.38 4.34 -12.72
CA ILE A 22 0.64 5.66 -13.31
C ILE A 22 -0.68 6.40 -13.42
N ILE A 23 -0.78 7.54 -12.74
CA ILE A 23 -1.93 8.45 -12.80
C ILE A 23 -1.85 9.25 -14.11
N ARG A 24 -2.85 9.10 -14.99
CA ARG A 24 -2.83 9.69 -16.34
C ARG A 24 -3.72 10.91 -16.52
N ASP A 25 -4.65 11.13 -15.59
CA ASP A 25 -5.60 12.24 -15.63
C ASP A 25 -6.04 12.67 -14.23
N ASP A 26 -6.70 13.83 -14.17
CA ASP A 26 -7.13 14.45 -12.91
C ASP A 26 -8.23 13.65 -12.20
N ALA A 27 -9.09 12.96 -12.96
CA ALA A 27 -10.17 12.17 -12.38
C ALA A 27 -9.63 10.94 -11.63
N GLU A 28 -8.57 10.35 -12.17
CA GLU A 28 -7.83 9.27 -11.54
C GLU A 28 -7.05 9.74 -10.31
N TYR A 29 -6.38 10.90 -10.40
CA TYR A 29 -5.73 11.53 -9.26
C TYR A 29 -6.70 11.69 -8.10
N ASP A 30 -7.86 12.31 -8.37
CA ASP A 30 -8.90 12.56 -7.41
C ASP A 30 -9.40 11.28 -6.71
N ARG A 31 -9.61 10.21 -7.50
CA ARG A 31 -10.06 8.92 -6.97
C ARG A 31 -9.01 8.30 -6.06
N ILE A 32 -7.74 8.29 -6.46
CA ILE A 32 -6.65 7.68 -5.68
C ILE A 32 -6.37 8.49 -4.41
N ALA A 33 -6.38 9.83 -4.51
CA ALA A 33 -6.20 10.70 -3.36
C ALA A 33 -7.30 10.47 -2.30
N ARG A 34 -8.57 10.37 -2.71
CA ARG A 34 -9.68 10.02 -1.82
C ARG A 34 -9.50 8.63 -1.22
N TYR A 35 -9.12 7.63 -2.03
CA TYR A 35 -8.87 6.28 -1.53
C TYR A 35 -7.81 6.27 -0.42
N ILE A 36 -6.69 6.98 -0.60
CA ILE A 36 -5.63 7.09 0.40
C ILE A 36 -6.14 7.76 1.69
N ALA A 37 -6.88 8.86 1.56
CA ALA A 37 -7.45 9.57 2.71
C ALA A 37 -8.47 8.73 3.50
N ASP A 38 -9.27 7.94 2.79
CA ASP A 38 -10.33 7.13 3.38
C ASP A 38 -9.88 5.74 3.82
N ASN A 39 -8.70 5.28 3.38
CA ASN A 39 -8.19 3.92 3.62
C ASN A 39 -8.22 3.54 5.10
N GLN A 40 -7.78 4.45 5.99
CA GLN A 40 -7.75 4.16 7.42
C GLN A 40 -9.15 3.88 8.01
N ARG A 41 -10.20 4.49 7.45
CA ARG A 41 -11.59 4.26 7.87
C ARG A 41 -12.15 2.98 7.26
N ASN A 42 -11.70 2.62 6.06
CA ASN A 42 -12.21 1.50 5.28
C ASN A 42 -11.42 0.20 5.47
N TRP A 43 -10.30 0.24 6.21
CA TRP A 43 -9.37 -0.87 6.39
C TRP A 43 -10.05 -2.21 6.70
N ASN A 44 -10.97 -2.24 7.65
CA ASN A 44 -11.66 -3.48 8.07
C ASN A 44 -12.59 -4.06 6.99
N ASN A 45 -12.97 -3.28 6.00
CA ASN A 45 -13.84 -3.67 4.89
C ASN A 45 -13.07 -3.76 3.55
N ASP A 46 -11.76 -3.49 3.56
CA ASP A 46 -10.95 -3.53 2.35
C ASP A 46 -10.68 -4.99 1.97
N ARG A 47 -10.93 -5.34 0.70
CA ARG A 47 -10.74 -6.68 0.14
C ARG A 47 -9.28 -7.14 0.19
N PHE A 48 -8.33 -6.22 0.27
CA PHE A 48 -6.90 -6.49 0.36
C PHE A 48 -6.37 -6.46 1.80
N ASN A 49 -7.22 -6.21 2.79
CA ASN A 49 -6.87 -6.38 4.19
C ASN A 49 -7.04 -7.87 4.60
N PRO A 50 -5.96 -8.57 5.00
CA PRO A 50 -5.99 -9.99 5.36
C PRO A 50 -6.69 -10.30 6.68
#